data_AF-A0A7Y4UGM7-F1
#
_entry.id   AF-A0A7Y4UGM7-F1
#
_cell.length_a   1.000
_cell.length_b   1.000
_cell.length_c   1.000
_cell.angle_alpha   90.00
_cell.angle_beta   90.00
_cell.angle_gamma   90.00
#
_symmetry.space_group_name_H-M   'P 1'
#
loop_
_entity.id
_entity.type
_entity.pdbx_description
1 polymer ?
#
loop_
_entity_poly.entity_id
_entity_poly.type
_entity_poly.pdbx_seq_one_letter_code
_entity_poly.pdbx_strand_id
1 'polypeptide(L)'
;LIARCLSALGQHEEAQGMITPQVKETAAADYDIAFWLASFYAMEGLNDEAIEWLRHAVKLGNENYPYFARNSKLNNLRDDPRFLDLMNDLKLRWEKRN
;
A
#
# COMPACT_ATOMS: atom_id res chain seq x y z
N LEU A 1 5.11 10.66 6.40
CA LEU A 1 3.97 11.61 6.36
C LEU A 1 4.09 12.65 5.24
N ILE A 2 5.24 13.30 5.04
CA ILE A 2 5.44 14.37 4.03
C ILE A 2 5.29 13.87 2.58
N ALA A 3 5.93 12.76 2.17
CA ALA A 3 5.86 12.31 0.76
C ALA A 3 4.43 11.98 0.28
N ARG A 4 3.57 11.47 1.17
CA ARG A 4 2.15 11.21 0.89
C ARG A 4 1.34 12.49 0.74
N CYS A 5 1.72 13.55 1.44
CA CYS A 5 1.12 14.87 1.26
C CYS A 5 1.58 15.49 -0.06
N LEU A 6 2.86 15.37 -0.42
CA LEU A 6 3.40 15.86 -1.70
C LEU A 6 2.76 15.13 -2.91
N SER A 7 2.64 13.81 -2.87
CA SER A 7 1.94 13.04 -3.92
C SER A 7 0.45 13.40 -4.01
N ALA A 8 -0.23 13.61 -2.88
CA ALA A 8 -1.62 14.08 -2.86
C ALA A 8 -1.79 15.50 -3.42
N LEU A 9 -0.73 16.30 -3.45
CA LEU A 9 -0.67 17.65 -4.02
C LEU A 9 -0.18 17.65 -5.49
N GLY A 10 0.05 16.48 -6.09
CA GLY A 10 0.54 16.36 -7.47
C GLY A 10 2.03 16.64 -7.64
N GLN A 11 2.78 16.81 -6.53
CA GLN A 11 4.23 17.00 -6.54
C GLN A 11 4.94 15.64 -6.58
N HIS A 12 4.68 14.90 -7.65
CA HIS A 12 5.13 13.52 -7.86
C HIS A 12 6.65 13.37 -7.76
N GLU A 13 7.41 14.28 -8.37
CA GLU A 13 8.87 14.21 -8.44
C GLU A 13 9.53 14.43 -7.06
N GLU A 14 9.05 15.41 -6.28
CA GLU A 14 9.50 15.62 -4.90
C GLU A 14 9.10 14.46 -3.99
N ALA A 15 7.90 13.92 -4.18
CA ALA A 15 7.40 12.81 -3.39
C ALA A 15 8.19 11.51 -3.67
N GLN A 16 8.58 11.26 -4.92
CA GLN A 16 9.47 10.16 -5.30
C GLN A 16 10.88 10.35 -4.73
N GLY A 17 11.40 11.59 -4.74
CA GLY A 17 12.70 11.92 -4.15
C GLY A 17 12.80 11.61 -2.65
N MET A 18 11.68 11.50 -1.95
CA MET A 18 11.64 11.10 -0.53
C MET A 18 11.71 9.57 -0.33
N ILE A 19 11.53 8.76 -1.37
CA ILE A 19 11.63 7.29 -1.28
C ILE A 19 13.09 6.87 -1.43
N THR A 20 13.86 7.06 -0.36
CA THR A 20 15.27 6.66 -0.31
C THR A 20 15.41 5.16 -0.03
N PRO A 21 16.59 4.55 -0.29
CA PRO A 21 16.86 3.17 0.12
C PRO A 21 16.60 2.91 1.61
N GLN A 22 16.91 3.88 2.48
CA GLN A 22 16.66 3.79 3.93
C GLN A 22 15.16 3.74 4.25
N VAL A 23 14.33 4.46 3.50
CA VAL A 23 12.86 4.38 3.64
C VAL A 23 12.37 3.00 3.22
N LYS A 24 12.91 2.42 2.14
CA LYS A 24 12.55 1.05 1.72
C LYS A 24 13.01 0.00 2.74
N GLU A 25 14.19 0.19 3.35
CA GLU A 25 14.69 -0.69 4.41
C GLU A 25 13.79 -0.61 5.66
N THR A 26 13.36 0.60 6.04
CA THR A 26 12.44 0.78 7.16
C THR A 26 11.07 0.16 6.85
N ALA A 27 10.56 0.36 5.63
CA ALA A 27 9.32 -0.28 5.16
C ALA A 27 9.41 -1.81 5.16
N ALA A 28 10.61 -2.38 4.97
CA ALA A 28 10.77 -3.84 4.97
C ALA A 28 10.55 -4.47 6.35
N ALA A 29 10.69 -3.70 7.44
CA ALA A 29 10.57 -4.18 8.81
C ALA A 29 9.28 -3.73 9.53
N ASP A 30 8.54 -2.77 8.97
CA ASP A 30 7.37 -2.15 9.61
C ASP A 30 6.15 -2.18 8.68
N TYR A 31 5.05 -2.78 9.14
CA TYR A 31 3.86 -2.97 8.30
C TYR A 31 3.12 -1.67 7.97
N ASP A 32 3.22 -0.64 8.82
CA ASP A 32 2.58 0.65 8.59
C ASP A 32 3.36 1.44 7.55
N ILE A 33 4.70 1.37 7.62
CA ILE A 33 5.58 2.02 6.65
C ILE A 33 5.53 1.27 5.30
N ALA A 34 5.43 -0.06 5.30
CA ALA A 34 5.18 -0.85 4.10
C ALA A 34 3.86 -0.46 3.42
N PHE A 35 2.77 -0.34 4.19
CA PHE A 35 1.48 0.07 3.65
C PHE A 35 1.49 1.52 3.15
N TRP A 36 2.19 2.40 3.86
CA TRP A 36 2.39 3.78 3.43
C TRP A 36 3.11 3.85 2.08
N LEU A 37 4.16 3.05 1.90
CA LEU A 37 4.93 2.96 0.65
C LEU A 37 4.09 2.36 -0.48
N ALA A 38 3.31 1.32 -0.20
CA ALA A 38 2.35 0.75 -1.16
C ALA A 38 1.33 1.78 -1.64
N SER A 39 0.76 2.55 -0.70
CA SER A 39 -0.20 3.61 -1.02
C SER A 39 0.43 4.74 -1.84
N PHE A 40 1.71 5.04 -1.59
CA PHE A 40 2.45 6.01 -2.39
C PHE A 40 2.60 5.53 -3.83
N TYR A 41 3.12 4.32 -4.05
CA TYR A 41 3.26 3.76 -5.40
C TYR A 41 1.92 3.66 -6.14
N ALA A 42 0.85 3.30 -5.42
CA ALA A 42 -0.49 3.28 -6.00
C ALA A 42 -0.91 4.67 -6.50
N MET A 43 -0.70 5.73 -5.70
CA MET A 43 -1.03 7.09 -6.13
C MET A 43 -0.20 7.58 -7.33
N GLU A 44 1.02 7.06 -7.52
CA GLU A 44 1.89 7.36 -8.65
C GLU A 44 1.60 6.50 -9.90
N GLY A 45 0.63 5.57 -9.84
CA GLY A 45 0.31 4.65 -10.93
C GLY A 45 1.31 3.49 -11.09
N LEU A 46 2.23 3.33 -10.13
CA LEU A 46 3.21 2.25 -10.08
C LEU A 46 2.58 1.01 -9.45
N ASN A 47 1.68 0.38 -10.21
CA ASN A 47 0.80 -0.68 -9.71
C ASN A 47 1.55 -1.93 -9.24
N ASP A 48 2.63 -2.31 -9.95
CA ASP A 48 3.42 -3.50 -9.60
C ASP A 48 4.07 -3.33 -8.22
N GLU A 49 4.78 -2.23 -8.01
CA GLU A 49 5.41 -1.91 -6.73
C GLU A 49 4.38 -1.74 -5.61
N ALA A 50 3.25 -1.09 -5.91
CA ALA A 50 2.19 -0.91 -4.94
C ALA A 50 1.66 -2.25 -4.41
N ILE A 51 1.42 -3.21 -5.30
CA ILE A 51 0.91 -4.54 -4.93
C ILE A 51 1.96 -5.33 -4.14
N GLU A 52 3.23 -5.29 -4.53
CA GLU A 52 4.31 -5.96 -3.81
C GLU A 52 4.46 -5.44 -2.38
N TRP A 53 4.46 -4.11 -2.20
CA TRP A 53 4.56 -3.51 -0.87
C TRP A 53 3.30 -3.73 -0.03
N LEU A 54 2.12 -3.77 -0.65
CA LEU A 54 0.88 -4.10 0.05
C LEU A 54 0.89 -5.55 0.55
N ARG A 55 1.33 -6.50 -0.28
CA ARG A 55 1.52 -7.89 0.11
C ARG A 55 2.55 -8.01 1.23
N HIS A 56 3.63 -7.24 1.18
CA HIS A 56 4.63 -7.21 2.25
C HIS A 56 4.06 -6.69 3.57
N ALA A 57 3.28 -5.61 3.55
CA ALA A 57 2.59 -5.09 4.73
C ALA A 57 1.67 -6.14 5.37
N VAL A 58 0.93 -6.89 4.54
CA VAL A 58 0.08 -7.99 4.99
C VAL A 58 0.89 -9.13 5.60
N LYS A 59 2.03 -9.51 4.99
CA LYS A 59 2.94 -10.53 5.53
C LYS A 59 3.52 -10.13 6.89
N LEU A 60 3.78 -8.83 7.09
CA LEU A 60 4.24 -8.28 8.37
C LEU A 60 3.12 -8.16 9.43
N GLY A 61 1.86 -8.44 9.07
CA GLY A 61 0.74 -8.54 10.00
C GLY A 61 -0.38 -7.51 9.83
N ASN A 62 -0.28 -6.58 8.86
CA ASN A 62 -1.34 -5.62 8.61
C ASN A 62 -2.48 -6.24 7.79
N GLU A 63 -3.44 -6.84 8.49
CA GLU A 63 -4.59 -7.54 7.90
C GLU A 63 -5.88 -6.69 7.91
N ASN A 64 -5.76 -5.36 7.90
CA ASN A 64 -6.91 -4.45 8.03
C ASN A 64 -7.78 -4.38 6.75
N TYR A 65 -8.51 -5.46 6.48
CA TYR A 65 -9.38 -5.60 5.31
C TYR A 65 -10.37 -4.43 5.12
N PRO A 66 -11.17 -4.02 6.13
CA PRO A 66 -12.16 -2.95 5.93
C PRO A 66 -11.52 -1.63 5.54
N TYR A 67 -10.31 -1.35 6.06
CA TYR A 67 -9.57 -0.16 5.71
C TYR A 67 -9.06 -0.22 4.27
N PHE A 68 -8.40 -1.30 3.87
CA PHE A 68 -7.88 -1.45 2.49
C PHE A 68 -9.00 -1.40 1.46
N ALA A 69 -10.14 -2.04 1.72
CA ALA A 69 -11.28 -2.06 0.80
C ALA A 69 -11.89 -0.67 0.53
N ARG A 70 -11.77 0.27 1.50
CA ARG A 70 -12.34 1.63 1.43
C ARG A 70 -11.30 2.69 1.09
N ASN A 71 -10.01 2.37 1.08
CA ASN A 71 -8.96 3.35 0.88
C ASN A 71 -8.91 3.80 -0.59
N SER A 72 -9.17 5.08 -0.82
CA SER A 72 -9.18 5.67 -2.18
C SER A 72 -7.81 5.65 -2.86
N LYS A 73 -6.72 5.54 -2.09
CA LYS A 73 -5.35 5.49 -2.63
C LYS A 73 -5.04 4.21 -3.38
N LEU A 74 -5.83 3.17 -3.16
CA LEU A 74 -5.68 1.87 -3.81
C LEU A 74 -6.67 1.71 -4.97
N ASN A 75 -7.39 2.77 -5.36
CA ASN A 75 -8.45 2.68 -6.37
C ASN A 75 -7.94 2.20 -7.73
N ASN A 76 -6.74 2.62 -8.12
CA ASN A 76 -6.07 2.19 -9.35
C ASN A 76 -5.64 0.72 -9.35
N LEU A 77 -5.64 0.05 -8.19
CA LEU A 77 -5.32 -1.37 -8.07
C LEU A 77 -6.57 -2.26 -8.14
N ARG A 78 -7.79 -1.68 -8.10
CA ARG A 78 -9.04 -2.44 -7.97
C ARG A 78 -9.31 -3.39 -9.14
N ASP A 79 -8.77 -3.08 -10.32
CA ASP A 79 -8.92 -3.90 -11.52
C ASP A 79 -7.77 -4.92 -11.68
N ASP A 80 -6.75 -4.88 -10.81
CA ASP A 80 -5.64 -5.82 -10.87
C ASP A 80 -6.01 -7.16 -10.20
N PRO A 81 -5.91 -8.30 -10.91
CA PRO A 81 -6.22 -9.61 -10.34
C PRO A 81 -5.45 -9.94 -9.06
N ARG A 82 -4.18 -9.51 -8.97
CA ARG A 82 -3.33 -9.76 -7.79
C ARG A 82 -3.86 -9.02 -6.57
N PHE A 83 -4.38 -7.80 -6.76
CA PHE A 83 -5.00 -7.04 -5.68
C PHE A 83 -6.32 -7.69 -5.24
N LEU A 84 -7.16 -8.09 -6.19
CA LEU A 84 -8.43 -8.78 -5.91
C LEU A 84 -8.20 -10.06 -5.10
N ASP A 85 -7.23 -10.89 -5.50
CA ASP A 85 -6.87 -12.11 -4.78
C ASP A 85 -6.44 -11.82 -3.33
N LEU A 86 -5.58 -10.82 -3.12
CA LEU A 86 -5.14 -10.41 -1.79
C LEU A 86 -6.33 -9.94 -0.93
N MET A 87 -7.24 -9.17 -1.51
CA MET A 87 -8.41 -8.65 -0.80
C MET A 87 -9.42 -9.75 -0.47
N ASN A 88 -9.59 -10.74 -1.34
CA ASN A 88 -10.42 -11.91 -1.08
C ASN A 88 -9.87 -12.73 0.09
N ASP A 89 -8.56 -12.99 0.10
CA ASP A 89 -7.89 -13.70 1.20
C ASP A 89 -8.06 -12.96 2.53
N LEU A 90 -7.83 -11.65 2.54
CA LEU A 90 -7.99 -10.81 3.73
C LEU A 90 -9.44 -10.78 4.21
N LYS A 91 -10.41 -10.71 3.28
CA LYS A 91 -11.84 -10.77 3.60
C LYS A 91 -12.18 -12.06 4.34
N LEU A 92 -11.76 -13.20 3.81
CA LEU A 92 -12.01 -14.51 4.43
C LEU A 92 -11.40 -14.62 5.83
N ARG A 93 -10.19 -14.09 6.03
CA ARG A 93 -9.56 -14.05 7.36
C ARG A 93 -10.31 -13.14 8.32
N TRP A 94 -10.77 -11.98 7.84
CA TRP A 94 -11.53 -11.03 8.64
C TRP A 94 -12.88 -11.62 9.05
N GLU A 95 -13.63 -12.22 8.12
CA GLU A 95 -14.93 -12.86 8.41
C GLU A 95 -14.81 -14.04 9.38
N LYS A 96 -13.68 -14.76 9.39
CA LYS A 96 -13.44 -15.84 10.37
C LYS A 96 -13.15 -15.36 11.79
N ARG A 97 -12.72 -14.10 11.95
CA ARG A 97 -12.32 -13.51 13.24
C ARG A 97 -13.41 -12.67 13.90
N ASN A 98 -14.49 -12.35 13.16
CA ASN A 98 -15.66 -11.61 13.65
C ASN A 98 -16.87 -12.53 13.77
#